data_AF-A0A942GBM8-F1
#
_entry.id   AF-A0A942GBM8-F1
#
_cell.length_a   1.000
_cell.length_b   1.000
_cell.length_c   1.000
_cell.angle_alpha   90.00
_cell.angle_beta   90.00
_cell.angle_gamma   90.00
#
_symmetry.space_group_name_H-M   'P 1'
#
loop_
_entity.id
_entity.type
_entity.pdbx_description
1 polymer ?
#
loop_
_entity_poly.entity_id
_entity_poly.type
_entity_poly.pdbx_seq_one_letter_code
_entity_poly.pdbx_strand_id
1 'polypeptide(L)'
;MEPLPKPDELLALHDVTEVLFDTLRAWFDVPERVTLSLHDVDAAVTELSDPVMVAALAMRKLQALRLLSQPGVRTSTDVVLAIVQDLDRALLHAPALHLERRARLADWDAAFADLVSTDAPAPSGDPADETEDADTAAFRSLHARLHEAVHAVVQASDGEIRYFV
;
A
#
# COMPACT_ATOMS: atom_id res chain seq x y z
N MET A 1 7.34 1.12 -32.98
CA MET A 1 7.63 2.18 -32.01
C MET A 1 8.87 1.77 -31.24
N GLU A 2 9.89 2.62 -31.26
CA GLU A 2 11.10 2.46 -30.45
C GLU A 2 10.75 2.67 -28.98
N PRO A 3 11.19 1.79 -28.06
CA PRO A 3 10.87 1.92 -26.65
C PRO A 3 11.67 3.06 -26.03
N LEU A 4 11.02 3.79 -25.11
CA LEU A 4 11.63 4.86 -24.34
C LEU A 4 12.40 4.28 -23.14
N PRO A 5 13.44 4.97 -22.64
CA PRO A 5 14.03 4.61 -21.35
C PRO A 5 13.02 4.81 -20.23
N LYS A 6 13.03 3.92 -19.24
CA LYS A 6 12.22 4.12 -18.03
C LYS A 6 12.65 5.39 -17.28
N PRO A 7 11.71 6.22 -16.83
CA PRO A 7 12.01 7.31 -15.89
C PRO A 7 12.59 6.77 -14.59
N ASP A 8 13.46 7.57 -13.94
CA ASP A 8 14.10 7.20 -12.69
C ASP A 8 13.08 6.91 -11.58
N GLU A 9 11.96 7.64 -11.57
CA GLU A 9 10.86 7.46 -10.62
C GLU A 9 10.21 6.07 -10.78
N LEU A 10 10.03 5.60 -12.02
CA LEU A 10 9.50 4.26 -12.29
C LEU A 10 10.48 3.17 -11.86
N LEU A 11 11.78 3.37 -12.07
CA LEU A 11 12.82 2.44 -11.61
C LEU A 11 12.89 2.39 -10.08
N ALA A 12 12.78 3.55 -9.43
CA ALA A 12 12.84 3.67 -7.98
C ALA A 12 11.69 2.98 -7.26
N LEU A 13 10.58 2.67 -7.97
CA LEU A 13 9.50 1.86 -7.41
C LEU A 13 9.93 0.43 -7.05
N HIS A 14 11.06 -0.06 -7.55
CA HIS A 14 11.56 -1.39 -7.18
C HIS A 14 11.69 -1.57 -5.66
N ASP A 15 12.28 -0.59 -4.98
CA ASP A 15 12.48 -0.62 -3.53
C ASP A 15 11.21 -0.16 -2.78
N VAL A 16 10.50 0.84 -3.33
CA VAL A 16 9.24 1.33 -2.73
C VAL A 16 8.21 0.22 -2.60
N THR A 17 8.06 -0.59 -3.65
CA THR A 17 7.08 -1.68 -3.66
C THR A 17 7.44 -2.80 -2.69
N GLU A 18 8.73 -3.03 -2.42
CA GLU A 18 9.19 -3.98 -1.40
C GLU A 18 8.79 -3.52 -0.01
N VAL A 19 9.06 -2.26 0.34
CA VAL A 19 8.70 -1.73 1.66
C VAL A 19 7.18 -1.71 1.85
N LEU A 20 6.41 -1.24 0.86
CA LEU A 20 4.94 -1.26 0.93
C LEU A 20 4.39 -2.68 1.07
N PHE A 21 5.00 -3.65 0.38
CA PHE A 21 4.59 -5.05 0.47
C PHE A 21 4.79 -5.60 1.88
N ASP A 22 5.96 -5.37 2.48
CA ASP A 22 6.27 -5.84 3.83
C ASP A 22 5.42 -5.14 4.89
N THR A 23 5.16 -3.83 4.73
CA THR A 23 4.25 -3.10 5.61
C THR A 23 2.84 -3.67 5.57
N LEU A 24 2.28 -3.91 4.38
CA LEU A 24 0.94 -4.53 4.25
C LEU A 24 0.91 -5.94 4.84
N ARG A 25 1.95 -6.74 4.60
CA ARG A 25 2.04 -8.10 5.16
C ARG A 25 1.99 -8.07 6.68
N ALA A 26 2.75 -7.16 7.30
CA ALA A 26 2.81 -7.00 8.75
C ALA A 26 1.49 -6.44 9.31
N TRP A 27 0.94 -5.38 8.72
CA TRP A 27 -0.26 -4.70 9.22
C TRP A 27 -1.51 -5.58 9.20
N PHE A 28 -1.60 -6.51 8.25
CA PHE A 28 -2.76 -7.36 8.04
C PHE A 28 -2.52 -8.84 8.32
N ASP A 29 -1.34 -9.22 8.83
CA ASP A 29 -0.91 -10.61 9.02
C ASP A 29 -1.22 -11.49 7.79
N VAL A 30 -0.91 -10.99 6.59
CA VAL A 30 -1.27 -11.67 5.34
C VAL A 30 -0.48 -12.97 5.24
N PRO A 31 -1.14 -14.13 5.03
CA PRO A 31 -0.46 -15.41 4.93
C PRO A 31 0.40 -15.51 3.68
N GLU A 32 1.39 -16.41 3.68
CA GLU A 32 2.28 -16.64 2.54
C GLU A 32 1.56 -17.11 1.27
N ARG A 33 0.38 -17.71 1.43
CA ARG A 33 -0.45 -18.20 0.34
C ARG A 33 -1.89 -17.79 0.58
N VAL A 34 -2.46 -17.15 -0.43
CA VAL A 34 -3.87 -16.75 -0.48
C VAL A 34 -4.50 -17.43 -1.69
N THR A 35 -5.63 -18.09 -1.48
CA THR A 35 -6.39 -18.78 -2.53
C THR A 35 -7.56 -17.89 -2.94
N LEU A 36 -7.76 -17.70 -4.24
CA LEU A 36 -8.89 -16.97 -4.80
C LEU A 36 -9.90 -17.97 -5.37
N SER A 37 -11.18 -17.82 -5.01
CA SER A 37 -12.24 -18.62 -5.60
C SER A 37 -12.64 -18.07 -6.97
N LEU A 38 -12.58 -18.93 -8.00
CA LEU A 38 -13.07 -18.62 -9.35
C LEU A 38 -14.34 -19.42 -9.69
N HIS A 39 -15.04 -19.93 -8.68
CA HIS A 39 -16.19 -20.81 -8.87
C HIS A 39 -17.40 -20.07 -9.46
N ASP A 40 -17.62 -18.82 -9.05
CA ASP A 40 -18.69 -17.95 -9.53
C ASP A 40 -18.24 -16.47 -9.48
N VAL A 41 -18.88 -15.62 -10.27
CA VAL A 41 -18.55 -14.19 -10.37
C VAL A 41 -18.74 -13.45 -9.04
N ASP A 42 -19.73 -13.87 -8.25
CA ASP A 42 -20.06 -13.23 -6.97
C ASP A 42 -19.18 -13.69 -5.80
N ALA A 43 -18.28 -14.66 -6.00
CA ALA A 43 -17.32 -15.08 -4.97
C ALA A 43 -16.45 -13.90 -4.48
N ALA A 44 -16.22 -12.93 -5.37
CA ALA A 44 -15.50 -11.71 -5.05
C ALA A 44 -16.20 -10.83 -4.00
N VAL A 45 -17.53 -10.92 -3.81
CA VAL A 45 -18.23 -10.05 -2.84
C VAL A 45 -17.78 -10.33 -1.42
N THR A 46 -17.71 -11.61 -1.04
CA THR A 46 -17.26 -12.01 0.29
C THR A 46 -15.76 -11.77 0.46
N GLU A 47 -14.98 -12.13 -0.56
CA GLU A 47 -13.52 -11.99 -0.56
C GLU A 47 -13.08 -10.52 -0.50
N LEU A 48 -13.65 -9.63 -1.32
CA LEU A 48 -13.28 -8.21 -1.37
C LEU A 48 -13.83 -7.39 -0.21
N SER A 49 -14.63 -8.00 0.68
CA SER A 49 -15.06 -7.39 1.94
C SER A 49 -14.07 -7.64 3.08
N ASP A 50 -13.17 -8.63 2.95
CA ASP A 50 -12.16 -8.95 3.96
C ASP A 50 -10.90 -8.07 3.77
N PRO A 51 -10.51 -7.26 4.79
CA PRO A 51 -9.29 -6.46 4.74
C PRO A 51 -8.03 -7.26 4.44
N VAL A 52 -7.93 -8.51 4.89
CA VAL A 52 -6.77 -9.38 4.63
C VAL A 52 -6.68 -9.73 3.15
N MET A 53 -7.82 -10.04 2.54
CA MET A 53 -7.88 -10.34 1.11
C MET A 53 -7.61 -9.11 0.24
N VAL A 54 -8.16 -7.95 0.61
CA VAL A 54 -7.88 -6.68 -0.06
C VAL A 54 -6.37 -6.36 0.00
N ALA A 55 -5.75 -6.52 1.18
CA ALA A 55 -4.31 -6.35 1.33
C ALA A 55 -3.51 -7.35 0.47
N ALA A 56 -3.93 -8.62 0.42
CA ALA A 56 -3.28 -9.64 -0.40
C ALA A 56 -3.34 -9.32 -1.91
N LEU A 57 -4.47 -8.83 -2.40
CA LEU A 57 -4.62 -8.41 -3.80
C LEU A 57 -3.76 -7.16 -4.10
N ALA A 58 -3.70 -6.20 -3.19
CA ALA A 58 -2.80 -5.06 -3.30
C ALA A 58 -1.33 -5.51 -3.32
N MET A 59 -0.94 -6.42 -2.44
CA MET A 59 0.39 -7.03 -2.43
C MET A 59 0.72 -7.72 -3.76
N ARG A 60 -0.26 -8.40 -4.39
CA ARG A 60 -0.07 -9.00 -5.71
C ARG A 60 0.18 -7.96 -6.80
N LYS A 61 -0.47 -6.79 -6.72
CA LYS A 61 -0.24 -5.66 -7.63
C LYS A 61 1.11 -4.99 -7.37
N LEU A 62 1.55 -4.87 -6.12
CA LEU A 62 2.89 -4.40 -5.77
C LEU A 62 3.98 -5.31 -6.35
N GLN A 63 3.81 -6.63 -6.30
CA GLN A 63 4.74 -7.58 -6.93
C GLN A 63 4.83 -7.37 -8.46
N ALA A 64 3.69 -7.17 -9.12
CA ALA A 64 3.66 -6.89 -10.55
C ALA A 64 4.37 -5.58 -10.87
N LEU A 65 4.08 -4.52 -10.11
CA LEU A 65 4.75 -3.22 -10.27
C LEU A 65 6.25 -3.32 -10.04
N ARG A 66 6.70 -4.05 -9.00
CA ARG A 66 8.12 -4.31 -8.71
C ARG A 66 8.84 -4.94 -9.89
N LEU A 67 8.22 -5.92 -10.55
CA LEU A 67 8.75 -6.54 -11.76
C LEU A 67 8.84 -5.53 -12.90
N LEU A 68 7.77 -4.76 -13.13
CA LEU A 68 7.72 -3.74 -14.19
C LEU A 68 8.66 -2.56 -13.95
N SER A 69 9.15 -2.36 -12.73
CA SER A 69 10.15 -1.36 -12.38
C SER A 69 11.59 -1.80 -12.60
N GLN A 70 11.86 -3.07 -12.93
CA GLN A 70 13.22 -3.52 -13.18
C GLN A 70 13.76 -3.06 -14.54
N PRO A 71 15.05 -2.73 -14.67
CA PRO A 71 15.67 -2.43 -15.96
C PRO A 71 15.50 -3.58 -16.97
N GLY A 72 15.18 -3.27 -18.22
CA GLY A 72 15.03 -4.25 -19.31
C GLY A 72 13.68 -4.98 -19.34
N VAL A 73 12.84 -4.85 -18.32
CA VAL A 73 11.48 -5.40 -18.34
C VAL A 73 10.57 -4.47 -19.14
N ARG A 74 10.10 -4.92 -20.30
CA ARG A 74 9.22 -4.11 -21.13
C ARG A 74 7.88 -3.84 -20.44
N THR A 75 7.46 -2.58 -20.39
CA THR A 75 6.16 -2.15 -19.87
C THR A 75 5.55 -1.08 -20.77
N SER A 76 4.29 -0.71 -20.55
CA SER A 76 3.61 0.39 -21.26
C SER A 76 2.95 1.38 -20.31
N THR A 77 2.75 2.60 -20.78
CA THR A 77 2.12 3.71 -20.02
C THR A 77 0.83 3.25 -19.34
N ASP A 78 -0.12 2.69 -20.10
CA ASP A 78 -1.43 2.25 -19.62
C ASP A 78 -1.35 1.16 -18.54
N VAL A 79 -0.39 0.23 -18.64
CA VAL A 79 -0.20 -0.83 -17.64
C VAL A 79 0.28 -0.27 -16.30
N VAL A 80 1.22 0.68 -16.32
CA VAL A 80 1.70 1.34 -15.11
C VAL A 80 0.56 2.11 -14.45
N LEU A 81 -0.20 2.90 -15.24
CA LEU A 81 -1.34 3.67 -14.75
C LEU A 81 -2.40 2.77 -14.12
N ALA A 82 -2.79 1.69 -14.81
CA ALA A 82 -3.82 0.77 -14.32
C ALA A 82 -3.41 0.12 -12.99
N ILE A 83 -2.16 -0.33 -12.87
CA ILE A 83 -1.69 -0.96 -11.63
C ILE A 83 -1.66 0.04 -10.48
N VAL A 84 -1.15 1.25 -10.70
CA VAL A 84 -1.12 2.28 -9.64
C VAL A 84 -2.52 2.72 -9.23
N GLN A 85 -3.44 2.87 -10.20
CA GLN A 85 -4.83 3.20 -9.91
C GLN A 85 -5.55 2.09 -9.12
N ASP A 86 -5.30 0.81 -9.44
CA ASP A 86 -5.83 -0.32 -8.68
C ASP A 86 -5.31 -0.34 -7.23
N LEU A 87 -4.06 0.08 -7.04
CA LEU A 87 -3.42 0.17 -5.72
C LEU A 87 -3.95 1.34 -4.88
N ASP A 88 -4.24 2.48 -5.52
CA ASP A 88 -4.51 3.75 -4.85
C ASP A 88 -5.60 3.63 -3.78
N ARG A 89 -6.73 3.01 -4.12
CA ARG A 89 -7.82 2.81 -3.16
C ARG A 89 -7.41 1.92 -1.98
N ALA A 90 -6.70 0.83 -2.25
CA ALA A 90 -6.28 -0.10 -1.19
C ALA A 90 -5.26 0.55 -0.25
N LEU A 91 -4.25 1.24 -0.80
CA LEU A 91 -3.21 1.91 -0.03
C LEU A 91 -3.74 3.14 0.71
N LEU A 92 -4.66 3.91 0.13
CA LEU A 92 -5.29 5.05 0.79
C LEU A 92 -6.05 4.63 2.07
N HIS A 93 -6.76 3.50 2.03
CA HIS A 93 -7.55 3.02 3.16
C HIS A 93 -6.78 2.14 4.14
N ALA A 94 -5.62 1.59 3.75
CA ALA A 94 -4.86 0.65 4.57
C ALA A 94 -4.53 1.16 5.99
N PRO A 95 -4.09 2.42 6.20
CA PRO A 95 -3.80 2.90 7.56
C PRO A 95 -5.02 2.93 8.47
N ALA A 96 -6.18 3.34 7.96
CA ALA A 96 -7.42 3.37 8.72
C ALA A 96 -7.87 1.95 9.11
N LEU A 97 -7.84 1.02 8.16
CA LEU A 97 -8.18 -0.39 8.42
C LEU A 97 -7.20 -1.06 9.38
N HIS A 98 -5.92 -0.71 9.33
CA HIS A 98 -4.92 -1.18 10.27
C HIS A 98 -5.21 -0.68 11.70
N LEU A 99 -5.55 0.59 11.87
CA LEU A 99 -5.93 1.16 13.16
C LEU A 99 -7.21 0.50 13.71
N GLU A 100 -8.23 0.33 12.87
CA GLU A 100 -9.47 -0.36 13.25
C GLU A 100 -9.19 -1.80 13.71
N ARG A 101 -8.32 -2.52 13.00
CA ARG A 101 -7.90 -3.87 13.36
C ARG A 101 -7.15 -3.89 14.69
N ARG A 102 -6.18 -3.00 14.89
CA ARG A 102 -5.43 -2.87 16.16
C ARG A 102 -6.37 -2.59 17.32
N ALA A 103 -7.30 -1.64 17.16
CA ALA A 103 -8.28 -1.30 18.18
C ALA A 103 -9.19 -2.48 18.52
N ARG A 104 -9.56 -3.31 17.53
CA ARG A 104 -10.37 -4.52 17.75
C ARG A 104 -9.61 -5.63 18.49
N LEU A 105 -8.30 -5.75 18.25
CA LEU A 105 -7.45 -6.80 18.83
C LEU A 105 -6.84 -6.41 20.18
N ALA A 106 -6.89 -5.13 20.55
CA ALA A 106 -6.34 -4.65 21.80
C ALA A 106 -7.12 -5.16 23.02
N ASP A 107 -6.39 -5.57 24.06
CA ASP A 107 -6.95 -5.85 25.38
C ASP A 107 -7.12 -4.53 26.13
N TRP A 108 -8.31 -3.94 25.98
CA TRP A 108 -8.64 -2.65 26.60
C TRP A 108 -8.73 -2.71 28.12
N ASP A 109 -9.04 -3.88 28.69
CA ASP A 109 -9.12 -4.04 30.14
C ASP A 109 -7.72 -3.96 30.75
N ALA A 110 -6.74 -4.63 30.13
CA ALA A 110 -5.34 -4.52 30.52
C ALA A 110 -4.80 -3.09 30.34
N ALA A 111 -5.07 -2.46 29.19
CA ALA A 111 -4.64 -1.09 28.91
C ALA A 111 -5.24 -0.07 29.92
N PHE A 112 -6.50 -0.26 30.31
CA PHE A 112 -7.15 0.57 31.32
C PHE A 112 -6.56 0.35 32.72
N ALA A 113 -6.27 -0.90 33.09
CA ALA A 113 -5.64 -1.22 34.37
C ALA A 113 -4.24 -0.59 34.49
N ASP A 114 -3.44 -0.61 33.43
CA ASP A 114 -2.13 0.04 33.37
C ASP A 114 -2.24 1.57 33.53
N LEU A 115 -3.25 2.18 32.91
CA LEU A 115 -3.50 3.62 33.02
C LEU A 115 -3.90 4.03 34.45
N VAL A 116 -4.75 3.24 35.11
CA VAL A 116 -5.24 3.53 36.47
C VAL A 116 -4.19 3.21 37.54
N SER A 117 -3.31 2.23 37.30
CA SER A 117 -2.22 1.86 38.23
C SER A 117 -1.02 2.81 38.15
N THR A 118 -0.85 3.50 37.03
CA THR A 118 0.16 4.53 36.86
C THR A 118 -0.36 5.86 37.43
N ASP A 119 0.06 6.21 38.66
CA ASP A 119 -0.20 7.51 39.30
C ASP A 119 0.62 8.65 38.65
N ALA A 120 0.73 8.62 37.31
CA ALA A 120 1.47 9.62 36.55
C ALA A 120 0.66 10.91 36.48
N PRO A 121 1.33 12.08 36.59
CA PRO A 121 0.66 13.35 36.35
C PRO A 121 0.03 13.34 34.96
N ALA A 122 -1.20 13.86 34.85
CA ALA A 122 -1.92 13.97 33.59
C ALA A 122 -1.00 14.55 32.50
N PRO A 123 -0.98 13.97 31.29
CA PRO A 123 -0.13 14.46 30.21
C PRO A 123 -0.44 15.94 29.98
N SER A 124 0.57 16.79 30.13
CA SER A 124 0.46 18.24 30.00
C SER A 124 0.49 18.73 28.54
N GLY A 125 0.20 17.84 27.59
CA GLY A 125 0.13 18.14 26.15
C GLY A 125 -1.31 18.05 25.65
N ASP A 126 -1.65 18.87 24.66
CA ASP A 126 -2.93 18.78 23.95
C ASP A 126 -3.10 17.35 23.39
N PRO A 127 -4.26 16.69 23.53
CA PRO A 127 -4.49 15.35 22.96
C PRO A 127 -4.45 15.34 21.42
N ALA A 128 -4.43 16.53 20.79
CA ALA A 128 -4.26 16.70 19.36
C ALA A 128 -2.78 16.66 18.88
N ASP A 129 -1.82 16.71 19.81
CA ASP A 129 -0.37 16.54 19.53
C ASP A 129 0.06 15.05 19.63
N GLU A 130 -0.89 14.12 19.45
CA GLU A 130 -0.56 12.75 19.04
C GLU A 130 0.03 12.82 17.63
N THR A 131 1.34 13.07 17.57
CA THR A 131 2.20 12.92 16.40
C THR A 131 1.70 11.74 15.58
N GLU A 132 1.33 11.99 14.32
CA GLU A 132 0.96 10.93 13.38
C GLU A 132 1.96 9.78 13.51
N ASP A 133 1.46 8.55 13.69
CA ASP A 133 2.31 7.37 13.83
C ASP A 133 3.35 7.38 12.70
N ALA A 134 4.65 7.41 13.06
CA ALA A 134 5.74 7.60 12.12
C ALA A 134 5.70 6.57 10.99
N ASP A 135 5.20 5.35 11.29
CA ASP A 135 5.00 4.28 10.32
C ASP A 135 3.89 4.63 9.32
N THR A 136 2.79 5.24 9.78
CA THR A 136 1.70 5.70 8.90
C THR A 136 2.15 6.85 8.00
N ALA A 137 2.90 7.80 8.55
CA ALA A 137 3.46 8.92 7.77
C ALA A 137 4.44 8.40 6.71
N ALA A 138 5.34 7.49 7.07
CA ALA A 138 6.27 6.84 6.14
C ALA A 138 5.53 6.07 5.04
N PHE A 139 4.49 5.31 5.40
CA PHE A 139 3.66 4.58 4.44
C PHE A 139 2.97 5.52 3.43
N ARG A 140 2.42 6.64 3.88
CA ARG A 140 1.81 7.65 2.99
C ARG A 140 2.85 8.31 2.07
N SER A 141 4.05 8.57 2.57
CA SER A 141 5.15 9.08 1.74
C SER A 141 5.52 8.08 0.64
N LEU A 142 5.63 6.78 0.97
CA LEU A 142 5.86 5.73 -0.03
C LEU A 142 4.70 5.61 -1.03
N HIS A 143 3.46 5.75 -0.57
CA HIS A 143 2.30 5.78 -1.45
C HIS A 143 2.36 6.97 -2.43
N ALA A 144 2.77 8.16 -1.98
CA ALA A 144 2.93 9.32 -2.86
C ALA A 144 3.95 9.09 -3.99
N ARG A 145 5.01 8.32 -3.74
CA ARG A 145 6.02 7.98 -4.77
C ARG A 145 5.44 7.16 -5.93
N LEU A 146 4.36 6.40 -5.71
CA LEU A 146 3.64 5.73 -6.81
C LEU A 146 3.04 6.74 -7.78
N HIS A 147 2.49 7.84 -7.26
CA HIS A 147 1.92 8.93 -8.06
C HIS A 147 3.00 9.74 -8.78
N GLU A 148 4.15 9.96 -8.15
CA GLU A 148 5.31 10.58 -8.80
C GLU A 148 5.77 9.75 -10.02
N ALA A 149 5.85 8.43 -9.88
CA ALA A 149 6.19 7.54 -10.98
C ALA A 149 5.16 7.58 -12.11
N VAL A 150 3.86 7.63 -11.79
CA VAL A 150 2.81 7.81 -12.81
C VAL A 150 2.99 9.14 -13.54
N HIS A 151 3.22 10.23 -12.82
CA HIS A 151 3.45 11.53 -13.43
C HIS A 151 4.67 11.50 -14.36
N ALA A 152 5.79 10.93 -13.92
CA ALA A 152 6.99 10.80 -14.74
C ALA A 152 6.75 9.97 -16.02
N VAL A 153 6.01 8.86 -15.91
CA VAL A 153 5.64 8.01 -17.04
C VAL A 153 4.75 8.74 -18.04
N VAL A 154 3.75 9.49 -17.57
CA VAL A 154 2.85 10.29 -18.43
C VAL A 154 3.60 11.41 -19.14
N GLN A 155 4.50 12.10 -18.42
CA GLN A 155 5.35 13.15 -19.00
C GLN A 155 6.30 12.57 -20.06
N ALA A 156 6.97 11.46 -19.75
CA ALA A 156 7.88 10.82 -20.70
C ALA A 156 7.16 10.28 -21.94
N SER A 157 5.86 9.95 -21.85
CA SER A 157 5.06 9.45 -22.96
C SER A 157 4.27 10.53 -23.70
N ASP A 158 4.41 11.81 -23.34
CA ASP A 158 3.60 12.93 -23.84
C ASP A 158 2.08 12.65 -23.76
N GLY A 159 1.64 11.90 -22.74
CA GLY A 159 0.25 11.49 -22.57
C GLY A 159 -0.23 10.39 -23.55
N GLU A 160 0.62 9.89 -24.44
CA GLU A 160 0.31 8.76 -25.33
C GLU A 160 0.66 7.41 -24.69
N ILE A 161 0.10 6.33 -25.23
CA ILE A 161 0.52 4.97 -24.87
C ILE A 161 1.86 4.68 -25.54
N ARG A 162 2.94 4.67 -24.74
CA ARG A 162 4.30 4.32 -25.16
C ARG A 162 4.80 3.09 -24.40
N TYR A 163 5.86 2.48 -24.93
CA TYR A 163 6.54 1.35 -24.29
C TYR A 163 7.85 1.82 -23.67
N PHE A 164 8.17 1.28 -22.51
CA PHE A 164 9.42 1.54 -21.78
C PHE A 164 10.23 0.27 -21.58
N VAL A 165 11.55 0.39 -21.56
CA VAL A 165 12.51 -0.70 -21.24
C VAL A 165 13.58 -0.23 -20.28
#